data_AF-A0A3M4TBQ7-F1
#
_entry.id   AF-A0A3M4TBQ7-F1
#
_cell.length_a   1.000
_cell.length_b   1.000
_cell.length_c   1.000
_cell.angle_alpha   90.00
_cell.angle_beta   90.00
_cell.angle_gamma   90.00
#
_symmetry.space_group_name_H-M   'P 1'
#
loop_
_entity.id
_entity.type
_entity.pdbx_description
1 polymer ?
#
loop_
_entity_poly.entity_id
_entity_poly.type
_entity_poly.pdbx_seq_one_letter_code
_entity_poly.pdbx_strand_id
1 'polypeptide(L)'
;MKSQTVRRWSIVHTWSSLICTLFLLMLAVTGLPLIFHHEIDHLLGDAPQYQEMPADTPHLNLEQLARAAEAHRPGEVMQYFGWDDEDPNGVTAITAATADTEPNSSHTFALDARTGEALEMPSANGGFMMVMLRLHVDMYANLPGKLLLAFMGLLFVVAIVSGTVLYAPFMRKLEFGQVRVNKSRRTRWLDLHNLIGVVTLTWALVVGVTGVISACADLLIASWRNDALATMIAPYKDAPPLTQRAPATRLLEIAESAAPGMQADFIAFPGTRFSSEHHYAVFLKGNTHLTAHLATPVLIDAQTLQVTAVVERP
;
A
#
# COMPACT_ATOMS: atom_id res chain seq x y z
N MET A 1 -32.79 -26.96 -3.44
CA MET A 1 -31.83 -27.39 -2.40
C MET A 1 -32.56 -28.15 -1.30
N LYS A 2 -31.94 -29.19 -0.71
CA LYS A 2 -32.49 -29.89 0.46
C LYS A 2 -32.50 -28.94 1.67
N SER A 3 -33.49 -29.08 2.56
CA SER A 3 -33.66 -28.21 3.75
C SER A 3 -32.43 -28.21 4.67
N GLN A 4 -31.78 -29.35 4.83
CA GLN A 4 -30.54 -29.49 5.61
C GLN A 4 -29.40 -28.66 5.03
N THR A 5 -29.28 -28.58 3.69
CA THR A 5 -28.26 -27.78 3.02
C THR A 5 -28.48 -26.29 3.27
N VAL A 6 -29.71 -25.81 3.15
CA VAL A 6 -30.06 -24.40 3.45
C VAL A 6 -29.74 -24.06 4.91
N ARG A 7 -30.08 -24.96 5.85
CA ARG A 7 -29.78 -24.74 7.28
C ARG A 7 -28.28 -24.64 7.55
N ARG A 8 -27.46 -25.51 6.96
CA ARG A 8 -25.99 -25.46 7.11
C ARG A 8 -25.41 -24.15 6.59
N TRP A 9 -25.77 -23.76 5.36
CA TRP A 9 -25.30 -22.50 4.78
C TRP A 9 -25.77 -21.28 5.56
N SER A 10 -26.99 -21.31 6.10
CA SER A 10 -27.50 -20.23 6.96
C SER A 10 -26.70 -20.10 8.25
N ILE A 11 -26.30 -21.22 8.88
CA ILE A 11 -25.42 -21.20 10.06
C ILE A 11 -24.06 -20.60 9.70
N VAL A 12 -23.44 -21.09 8.61
CA VAL A 12 -22.14 -20.58 8.14
C VAL A 12 -22.21 -19.08 7.90
N HIS A 13 -23.15 -18.63 7.08
CA HIS A 13 -23.34 -17.22 6.76
C HIS A 13 -23.58 -16.37 8.01
N THR A 14 -24.44 -16.81 8.92
CA THR A 14 -24.76 -16.05 10.12
C THR A 14 -23.54 -15.84 11.00
N TRP A 15 -22.77 -16.91 11.28
CA TRP A 15 -21.63 -16.81 12.19
C TRP A 15 -20.43 -16.14 11.53
N SER A 16 -20.13 -16.44 10.27
CA SER A 16 -19.03 -15.77 9.57
C SER A 16 -19.31 -14.26 9.47
N SER A 17 -20.54 -13.87 9.12
CA SER A 17 -20.94 -12.46 9.06
C SER A 17 -20.89 -11.79 10.43
N LEU A 18 -21.45 -12.42 11.46
CA LEU A 18 -21.53 -11.82 12.80
C LEU A 18 -20.14 -11.58 13.39
N ILE A 19 -19.22 -12.53 13.23
CA ILE A 19 -17.85 -12.41 13.74
C ILE A 19 -17.09 -11.30 13.00
N CYS A 20 -17.17 -11.25 11.66
CA CYS A 20 -16.41 -10.26 10.91
C CYS A 20 -17.03 -8.86 10.92
N THR A 21 -18.35 -8.71 11.16
CA THR A 21 -19.05 -7.41 11.07
C THR A 21 -18.44 -6.34 11.98
N LEU A 22 -18.03 -6.69 13.19
CA LEU A 22 -17.41 -5.72 14.11
C LEU A 22 -16.12 -5.12 13.51
N PHE A 23 -15.29 -5.97 12.91
CA PHE A 23 -14.05 -5.55 12.27
C PHE A 23 -14.30 -4.79 10.97
N LEU A 24 -15.28 -5.22 10.16
CA LEU A 24 -15.69 -4.48 8.97
C LEU A 24 -16.23 -3.09 9.31
N LEU A 25 -16.96 -2.95 10.42
CA LEU A 25 -17.40 -1.64 10.89
C LEU A 25 -16.21 -0.76 11.29
N MET A 26 -15.24 -1.32 12.02
CA MET A 26 -13.99 -0.61 12.34
C MET A 26 -13.29 -0.16 11.05
N LEU A 27 -13.08 -1.07 10.09
CA LEU A 27 -12.44 -0.76 8.81
C LEU A 27 -13.21 0.30 8.01
N ALA A 28 -14.54 0.28 8.02
CA ALA A 28 -15.34 1.30 7.35
C ALA A 28 -15.20 2.67 8.01
N VAL A 29 -15.21 2.72 9.35
CA VAL A 29 -15.07 3.97 10.12
C VAL A 29 -13.68 4.55 9.97
N THR A 30 -12.64 3.73 9.97
CA THR A 30 -11.25 4.19 9.82
C THR A 30 -10.86 4.42 8.37
N GLY A 31 -11.44 3.69 7.41
CA GLY A 31 -11.14 3.79 6.00
C GLY A 31 -11.77 5.01 5.31
N LEU A 32 -12.95 5.44 5.75
CA LEU A 32 -13.63 6.60 5.15
C LEU A 32 -12.78 7.88 5.21
N PRO A 33 -12.16 8.26 6.36
CA PRO A 33 -11.21 9.38 6.39
C PRO A 33 -10.00 9.18 5.47
N LEU A 34 -9.44 7.96 5.40
CA LEU A 34 -8.23 7.68 4.62
C LEU A 34 -8.43 7.88 3.11
N ILE A 35 -9.65 7.69 2.61
CA ILE A 35 -9.98 7.96 1.20
C ILE A 35 -9.81 9.45 0.87
N PHE A 36 -10.10 10.34 1.81
CA PHE A 36 -10.04 11.79 1.65
C PHE A 36 -8.82 12.42 2.32
N HIS A 37 -7.70 11.68 2.38
CA HIS A 37 -6.53 12.13 3.12
C HIS A 37 -5.95 13.44 2.58
N HIS A 38 -5.88 13.62 1.25
CA HIS A 38 -5.44 14.88 0.66
C HIS A 38 -6.32 16.06 1.08
N GLU A 39 -7.65 15.91 1.01
CA GLU A 39 -8.57 16.98 1.38
C GLU A 39 -8.52 17.28 2.88
N ILE A 40 -8.37 16.26 3.72
CA ILE A 40 -8.25 16.42 5.16
C ILE A 40 -6.92 17.09 5.52
N ASP A 41 -5.82 16.66 4.93
CA ASP A 41 -4.49 17.23 5.18
C ASP A 41 -4.44 18.69 4.70
N HIS A 42 -5.04 19.02 3.56
CA HIS A 42 -5.22 20.41 3.12
C HIS A 42 -6.10 21.22 4.08
N LEU A 43 -7.22 20.66 4.55
CA LEU A 43 -8.13 21.33 5.47
C LEU A 43 -7.48 21.61 6.83
N LEU A 44 -6.65 20.68 7.32
CA LEU A 44 -5.95 20.79 8.59
C LEU A 44 -4.65 21.61 8.48
N GLY A 45 -4.17 21.87 7.26
CA GLY A 45 -2.90 22.54 7.02
C GLY A 45 -1.68 21.65 7.20
N ASP A 46 -1.87 20.33 7.13
CA ASP A 46 -0.83 19.30 7.25
C ASP A 46 -0.18 18.96 5.90
N ALA A 47 -0.77 19.42 4.79
CA ALA A 47 -0.23 19.21 3.45
C ALA A 47 1.05 20.05 3.20
N PRO A 48 2.10 19.49 2.57
CA PRO A 48 3.32 20.23 2.26
C PRO A 48 3.02 21.39 1.29
N GLN A 49 3.60 22.56 1.57
CA GLN A 49 3.48 23.75 0.73
C GLN A 49 4.84 24.14 0.18
N TYR A 50 5.02 23.94 -1.12
CA TYR A 50 6.26 24.28 -1.81
C TYR A 50 6.31 25.76 -2.15
N GLN A 51 7.53 26.28 -2.26
CA GLN A 51 7.73 27.65 -2.68
C GLN A 51 7.30 27.82 -4.16
N GLU A 52 6.64 28.94 -4.44
CA GLU A 52 6.39 29.34 -5.82
C GLU A 52 7.73 29.76 -6.46
N MET A 53 8.13 29.03 -7.50
CA MET A 53 9.35 29.28 -8.27
C MET A 53 9.05 29.22 -9.75
N PRO A 54 9.88 29.84 -10.62
CA PRO A 54 9.75 29.72 -12.06
C PRO A 54 9.66 28.24 -12.49
N ALA A 55 8.76 27.94 -13.43
CA ALA A 55 8.50 26.57 -13.90
C ALA A 55 9.75 25.85 -14.43
N ASP A 56 10.72 26.62 -14.97
CA ASP A 56 11.97 26.09 -15.53
C ASP A 56 13.09 25.92 -14.50
N THR A 57 12.78 26.02 -13.20
CA THR A 57 13.78 25.84 -12.14
C THR A 57 14.23 24.38 -12.14
N PRO A 58 15.53 24.08 -12.35
CA PRO A 58 16.00 22.71 -12.45
C PRO A 58 15.85 22.00 -11.11
N HIS A 59 15.51 20.71 -11.18
CA HIS A 59 15.51 19.84 -10.02
C HIS A 59 16.95 19.51 -9.60
N LEU A 60 17.15 19.36 -8.29
CA LEU A 60 18.34 18.80 -7.71
C LEU A 60 18.49 17.33 -8.11
N ASN A 61 19.73 16.87 -8.20
CA ASN A 61 19.97 15.45 -8.41
C ASN A 61 19.72 14.64 -7.12
N LEU A 62 19.54 13.33 -7.27
CA LEU A 62 19.13 12.46 -6.18
C LEU A 62 20.13 12.43 -5.00
N GLU A 63 21.43 12.57 -5.25
CA GLU A 63 22.43 12.65 -4.18
C GLU A 63 22.27 13.94 -3.36
N GLN A 64 21.96 15.06 -4.01
CA GLN A 64 21.71 16.32 -3.31
C GLN A 64 20.47 16.22 -2.43
N LEU A 65 19.40 15.59 -2.94
CA LEU A 65 18.17 15.33 -2.15
C LEU A 65 18.45 14.37 -0.99
N ALA A 66 19.23 13.30 -1.22
CA ALA A 66 19.60 12.36 -0.16
C ALA A 66 20.38 13.05 0.97
N ARG A 67 21.34 13.93 0.61
CA ARG A 67 22.08 14.72 1.59
C ARG A 67 21.20 15.73 2.32
N ALA A 68 20.27 16.38 1.62
CA ALA A 68 19.34 17.32 2.24
C ALA A 68 18.45 16.61 3.27
N ALA A 69 17.95 15.42 2.93
CA ALA A 69 17.16 14.59 3.83
C ALA A 69 17.96 14.13 5.07
N GLU A 70 19.16 13.60 4.87
CA GLU A 70 20.04 13.16 5.97
C GLU A 70 20.50 14.35 6.84
N ALA A 71 20.63 15.54 6.26
CA ALA A 71 20.93 16.77 7.00
C ALA A 71 19.73 17.28 7.81
N HIS A 72 18.51 17.10 7.29
CA HIS A 72 17.26 17.44 7.99
C HIS A 72 17.02 16.55 9.21
N ARG A 73 17.40 15.26 9.11
CA ARG A 73 17.32 14.28 10.20
C ARG A 73 18.70 13.70 10.58
N PRO A 74 19.55 14.45 11.31
CA PRO A 74 20.85 13.96 11.73
C PRO A 74 20.74 12.69 12.59
N GLY A 75 21.47 11.64 12.21
CA GLY A 75 21.47 10.35 12.90
C GLY A 75 20.46 9.34 12.33
N GLU A 76 19.64 9.74 11.37
CA GLU A 76 18.86 8.83 10.55
C GLU A 76 19.54 8.59 9.19
N VAL A 77 19.21 7.47 8.57
CA VAL A 77 19.66 7.10 7.22
C VAL A 77 18.47 7.15 6.26
N MET A 78 18.76 7.48 5.00
CA MET A 78 17.76 7.40 3.94
C MET A 78 17.33 5.96 3.69
N GLN A 79 16.03 5.70 3.72
CA GLN A 79 15.44 4.42 3.33
C GLN A 79 14.81 4.49 1.93
N TYR A 80 13.96 5.49 1.68
CA TYR A 80 13.17 5.54 0.45
C TYR A 80 12.97 6.94 -0.12
N PHE A 81 12.89 7.00 -1.45
CA PHE A 81 12.30 8.12 -2.18
C PHE A 81 11.08 7.67 -2.95
N GLY A 82 10.05 8.52 -2.99
CA GLY A 82 8.85 8.32 -3.81
C GLY A 82 8.45 9.61 -4.53
N TRP A 83 7.87 9.46 -5.71
CA TRP A 83 7.36 10.57 -6.52
C TRP A 83 5.85 10.48 -6.60
N ASP A 84 5.18 11.63 -6.46
CA ASP A 84 3.76 11.77 -6.72
C ASP A 84 3.56 12.40 -8.10
N ASP A 85 2.69 11.79 -8.91
CA ASP A 85 2.37 12.32 -10.24
C ASP A 85 1.56 13.63 -10.16
N GLU A 86 0.87 13.87 -9.03
CA GLU A 86 0.10 15.10 -8.78
C GLU A 86 1.00 16.27 -8.34
N ASP A 87 2.21 15.99 -7.85
CA ASP A 87 3.14 16.98 -7.33
C ASP A 87 4.57 16.76 -7.86
N PRO A 88 4.87 17.21 -9.09
CA PRO A 88 6.15 16.95 -9.74
C PRO A 88 7.33 17.66 -9.08
N ASN A 89 7.08 18.63 -8.19
CA ASN A 89 8.14 19.31 -7.44
C ASN A 89 8.32 18.70 -6.05
N GLY A 90 7.47 17.78 -5.64
CA GLY A 90 7.55 17.07 -4.38
C GLY A 90 8.25 15.73 -4.51
N VAL A 91 9.20 15.46 -3.63
CA VAL A 91 9.77 14.12 -3.44
C VAL A 91 9.48 13.68 -2.02
N THR A 92 8.73 12.59 -1.85
CA THR A 92 8.53 12.00 -0.52
C THR A 92 9.81 11.28 -0.11
N ALA A 93 10.37 11.68 1.02
CA ALA A 93 11.55 11.08 1.64
C ALA A 93 11.15 10.30 2.88
N ILE A 94 11.71 9.10 3.04
CA ILE A 94 11.54 8.29 4.24
C ILE A 94 12.90 8.00 4.83
N THR A 95 13.12 8.44 6.06
CA THR A 95 14.35 8.23 6.84
C THR A 95 14.06 7.41 8.09
N ALA A 96 15.06 6.73 8.64
CA ALA A 96 14.93 6.00 9.88
C ALA A 96 16.28 5.81 10.58
N ALA A 97 16.27 5.31 11.83
CA ALA A 97 17.51 5.06 12.57
C ALA A 97 18.46 4.08 11.85
N THR A 98 17.91 3.09 11.14
CA THR A 98 18.65 2.10 10.33
C THR A 98 17.88 1.78 9.05
N ALA A 99 18.58 1.24 8.04
CA ALA A 99 17.97 0.88 6.76
C ALA A 99 16.86 -0.20 6.89
N ASP A 100 16.96 -1.08 7.89
CA ASP A 100 16.02 -2.17 8.17
C ASP A 100 14.93 -1.81 9.20
N THR A 101 14.90 -0.58 9.70
CA THR A 101 13.88 -0.11 10.64
C THR A 101 12.47 -0.31 10.05
N GLU A 102 11.53 -0.80 10.88
CA GLU A 102 10.15 -1.05 10.45
C GLU A 102 9.47 0.22 9.92
N PRO A 103 8.60 0.12 8.90
CA PRO A 103 7.95 1.27 8.27
C PRO A 103 7.22 2.20 9.25
N ASN A 104 6.57 1.64 10.27
CA ASN A 104 5.80 2.40 11.26
C ASN A 104 6.67 3.19 12.25
N SER A 105 7.98 2.94 12.25
CA SER A 105 8.98 3.63 13.08
C SER A 105 9.88 4.55 12.24
N SER A 106 9.56 4.72 10.96
CA SER A 106 10.28 5.59 10.03
C SER A 106 9.63 6.98 10.00
N HIS A 107 10.41 7.97 9.58
CA HIS A 107 9.95 9.34 9.43
C HIS A 107 9.72 9.67 7.96
N THR A 108 8.54 10.21 7.65
CA THR A 108 8.14 10.57 6.29
C THR A 108 8.00 12.07 6.17
N PHE A 109 8.61 12.69 5.18
CA PHE A 109 8.48 14.12 4.92
C PHE A 109 8.64 14.39 3.43
N ALA A 110 8.19 15.55 2.97
CA ALA A 110 8.38 15.97 1.59
C ALA A 110 9.68 16.77 1.45
N LEU A 111 10.31 16.70 0.29
CA LEU A 111 11.40 17.56 -0.12
C LEU A 111 10.97 18.32 -1.36
N ASP A 112 11.24 19.62 -1.40
CA ASP A 112 11.16 20.36 -2.66
C ASP A 112 12.31 19.88 -3.57
N ALA A 113 11.95 19.28 -4.70
CA ALA A 113 12.87 18.75 -5.69
C ALA A 113 13.87 19.80 -6.20
N ARG A 114 13.52 21.10 -6.14
CA ARG A 114 14.33 22.21 -6.69
C ARG A 114 15.30 22.79 -5.67
N THR A 115 14.93 22.84 -4.39
CA THR A 115 15.72 23.49 -3.34
C THR A 115 16.31 22.52 -2.33
N GLY A 116 15.74 21.32 -2.21
CA GLY A 116 16.07 20.36 -1.15
C GLY A 116 15.50 20.75 0.22
N GLU A 117 14.61 21.75 0.27
CA GLU A 117 13.93 22.13 1.51
C GLU A 117 13.02 21.01 1.98
N ALA A 118 13.18 20.60 3.25
CA ALA A 118 12.33 19.61 3.87
C ALA A 118 11.06 20.25 4.44
N LEU A 119 9.92 19.70 4.03
CA LEU A 119 8.60 20.08 4.46
C LEU A 119 8.01 18.92 5.28
N GLU A 120 7.71 19.21 6.55
CA GLU A 120 7.12 18.21 7.44
C GLU A 120 5.76 17.75 6.94
N MET A 121 5.46 16.46 7.16
CA MET A 121 4.16 15.86 6.90
C MET A 121 3.59 15.32 8.22
N PRO A 122 2.92 16.16 9.03
CA PRO A 122 2.43 15.77 10.35
C PRO A 122 1.50 14.55 10.31
N SER A 123 0.64 14.47 9.29
CA SER A 123 -0.31 13.38 9.06
C SER A 123 0.36 12.03 8.82
N ALA A 124 1.57 12.02 8.24
CA ALA A 124 2.36 10.81 7.97
C ALA A 124 3.16 10.31 9.19
N ASN A 125 3.40 11.18 10.18
CA ASN A 125 4.20 10.85 11.37
C ASN A 125 3.38 10.81 12.66
N GLY A 126 2.07 11.09 12.59
CA GLY A 126 1.22 11.18 13.76
C GLY A 126 -0.15 11.79 13.47
N GLY A 127 -0.78 12.31 14.52
CA GLY A 127 -2.07 12.98 14.39
C GLY A 127 -3.24 12.04 14.08
N PHE A 128 -4.36 12.64 13.68
CA PHE A 128 -5.62 11.92 13.45
C PHE A 128 -5.51 10.90 12.32
N MET A 129 -4.88 11.27 11.20
CA MET A 129 -4.75 10.42 10.03
C MET A 129 -3.91 9.18 10.29
N MET A 130 -2.78 9.32 11.00
CA MET A 130 -1.98 8.16 11.38
C MET A 130 -2.71 7.23 12.35
N VAL A 131 -3.54 7.77 13.27
CA VAL A 131 -4.38 6.93 14.15
C VAL A 131 -5.40 6.12 13.36
N MET A 132 -6.07 6.76 12.39
CA MET A 132 -7.01 6.07 11.50
C MET A 132 -6.29 5.00 10.67
N LEU A 133 -5.13 5.33 10.10
CA LEU A 133 -4.32 4.40 9.32
C LEU A 133 -3.90 3.19 10.14
N ARG A 134 -3.31 3.40 11.32
CA ARG A 134 -2.83 2.32 12.19
C ARG A 134 -3.96 1.41 12.67
N LEU A 135 -5.11 1.98 13.07
CA LEU A 135 -6.29 1.17 13.38
C LEU A 135 -6.78 0.37 12.16
N HIS A 136 -6.73 0.95 10.97
CA HIS A 136 -7.20 0.33 9.74
C HIS A 136 -6.30 -0.83 9.26
N VAL A 137 -4.99 -0.64 9.30
CA VAL A 137 -4.05 -1.58 8.66
C VAL A 137 -3.54 -2.66 9.62
N ASP A 138 -3.36 -2.35 10.90
CA ASP A 138 -2.73 -3.28 11.84
C ASP A 138 -3.27 -3.24 13.28
N MET A 139 -4.28 -2.41 13.57
CA MET A 139 -4.87 -2.27 14.89
C MET A 139 -3.87 -1.93 16.00
N TYR A 140 -2.75 -1.28 15.68
CA TYR A 140 -1.60 -1.08 16.57
C TYR A 140 -0.94 -2.36 17.10
N ALA A 141 -1.23 -3.50 16.49
CA ALA A 141 -0.72 -4.80 16.86
C ALA A 141 0.27 -5.36 15.82
N ASN A 142 0.76 -4.54 14.89
CA ASN A 142 1.70 -4.90 13.83
C ASN A 142 1.25 -6.19 13.10
N LEU A 143 2.17 -7.13 12.87
CA LEU A 143 1.88 -8.38 12.15
C LEU A 143 0.70 -9.18 12.76
N PRO A 144 0.61 -9.42 14.08
CA PRO A 144 -0.58 -10.03 14.69
C PRO A 144 -1.91 -9.38 14.30
N GLY A 145 -1.97 -8.04 14.29
CA GLY A 145 -3.17 -7.31 13.89
C GLY A 145 -3.49 -7.47 12.41
N LYS A 146 -2.48 -7.38 11.54
CA LYS A 146 -2.62 -7.67 10.10
C LYS A 146 -3.16 -9.08 9.85
N LEU A 147 -2.62 -10.09 10.52
CA LEU A 147 -3.09 -11.49 10.38
C LEU A 147 -4.51 -11.70 10.89
N LEU A 148 -4.88 -11.02 11.99
CA LEU A 148 -6.26 -11.02 12.47
C LEU A 148 -7.21 -10.41 11.44
N LEU A 149 -6.85 -9.25 10.86
CA LEU A 149 -7.65 -8.60 9.81
C LEU A 149 -7.73 -9.46 8.54
N ALA A 150 -6.63 -10.13 8.13
CA ALA A 150 -6.64 -11.08 7.03
C ALA A 150 -7.62 -12.25 7.28
N PHE A 151 -7.62 -12.80 8.50
CA PHE A 151 -8.57 -13.84 8.88
C PHE A 151 -10.03 -13.33 8.87
N MET A 152 -10.28 -12.11 9.36
CA MET A 152 -11.61 -11.51 9.31
C MET A 152 -12.07 -11.23 7.87
N GLY A 153 -11.14 -10.83 6.99
CA GLY A 153 -11.39 -10.72 5.56
C GLY A 153 -11.76 -12.06 4.91
N LEU A 154 -11.10 -13.16 5.30
CA LEU A 154 -11.47 -14.50 4.83
C LEU A 154 -12.89 -14.90 5.29
N LEU A 155 -13.24 -14.62 6.55
CA LEU A 155 -14.60 -14.84 7.05
C LEU A 155 -15.63 -14.00 6.28
N PHE A 156 -15.27 -12.79 5.89
CA PHE A 156 -16.11 -11.94 5.04
C PHE A 156 -16.30 -12.53 3.64
N VAL A 157 -15.25 -13.05 2.99
CA VAL A 157 -15.37 -13.77 1.71
C VAL A 157 -16.28 -15.00 1.86
N VAL A 158 -16.12 -15.78 2.94
CA VAL A 158 -17.01 -16.91 3.24
C VAL A 158 -18.45 -16.44 3.46
N ALA A 159 -18.67 -15.31 4.13
CA ALA A 159 -19.98 -14.70 4.31
C ALA A 159 -20.63 -14.33 2.97
N ILE A 160 -19.87 -13.75 2.04
CA ILE A 160 -20.33 -13.40 0.69
C ILE A 160 -20.71 -14.64 -0.11
N VAL A 161 -19.83 -15.65 -0.15
CA VAL A 161 -20.08 -16.89 -0.90
C VAL A 161 -21.31 -17.61 -0.35
N SER A 162 -21.39 -17.76 0.98
CA SER A 162 -22.54 -18.38 1.63
C SER A 162 -23.84 -17.58 1.44
N GLY A 163 -23.77 -16.24 1.48
CA GLY A 163 -24.90 -15.35 1.19
C GLY A 163 -25.42 -15.51 -0.25
N THR A 164 -24.50 -15.63 -1.21
CA THR A 164 -24.83 -15.88 -2.63
C THR A 164 -25.57 -17.20 -2.80
N VAL A 165 -25.11 -18.26 -2.13
CA VAL A 165 -25.79 -19.58 -2.14
C VAL A 165 -27.19 -19.50 -1.53
N LEU A 166 -27.38 -18.68 -0.51
CA LEU A 166 -28.67 -18.48 0.16
C LEU A 166 -29.61 -17.53 -0.61
N TYR A 167 -29.10 -16.65 -1.48
CA TYR A 167 -29.91 -15.66 -2.17
C TYR A 167 -31.06 -16.29 -2.98
N ALA A 168 -30.76 -17.30 -3.79
CA ALA A 168 -31.75 -17.95 -4.66
C ALA A 168 -32.96 -18.53 -3.90
N PRO A 169 -32.83 -19.36 -2.84
CA PRO A 169 -33.99 -19.89 -2.14
C PRO A 169 -34.83 -18.82 -1.41
N PHE A 170 -34.24 -17.69 -0.98
CA PHE A 170 -34.98 -16.63 -0.30
C PHE A 170 -35.64 -15.62 -1.25
N MET A 171 -35.01 -15.31 -2.38
CA MET A 171 -35.47 -14.26 -3.31
C MET A 171 -36.18 -14.77 -4.56
N ARG A 172 -36.18 -16.09 -4.83
CA ARG A 172 -36.80 -16.66 -6.06
C ARG A 172 -38.27 -16.28 -6.31
N LYS A 173 -39.04 -15.94 -5.28
CA LYS A 173 -40.47 -15.56 -5.40
C LYS A 173 -40.70 -14.04 -5.43
N LEU A 174 -39.64 -13.25 -5.35
CA LEU A 174 -39.69 -11.80 -5.33
C LEU A 174 -39.11 -11.28 -6.65
N GLU A 175 -39.64 -10.16 -7.12
CA GLU A 175 -39.01 -9.43 -8.22
C GLU A 175 -37.69 -8.81 -7.73
N PHE A 176 -36.74 -8.62 -8.64
CA PHE A 176 -35.49 -7.95 -8.30
C PHE A 176 -35.79 -6.53 -7.79
N GLY A 177 -35.18 -6.14 -6.66
CA GLY A 177 -35.44 -4.84 -6.03
C GLY A 177 -36.69 -4.76 -5.15
N GLN A 178 -37.50 -5.82 -5.06
CA GLN A 178 -38.72 -5.79 -4.25
C GLN A 178 -38.41 -5.81 -2.73
N VAL A 179 -38.71 -4.72 -2.04
CA VAL A 179 -38.66 -4.61 -0.58
C VAL A 179 -40.08 -4.60 -0.01
N ARG A 180 -40.44 -5.59 0.80
CA ARG A 180 -41.81 -5.73 1.32
C ARG A 180 -42.06 -4.78 2.49
N VAL A 181 -42.58 -3.59 2.18
CA VAL A 181 -42.88 -2.53 3.17
C VAL A 181 -44.07 -2.86 4.09
N ASN A 182 -45.05 -3.63 3.62
CA ASN A 182 -46.25 -4.01 4.39
C ASN A 182 -46.03 -5.23 5.31
N LYS A 183 -44.78 -5.65 5.53
CA LYS A 183 -44.42 -6.78 6.38
C LYS A 183 -43.71 -6.32 7.64
N SER A 184 -43.45 -7.27 8.55
CA SER A 184 -42.72 -7.00 9.79
C SER A 184 -41.37 -6.31 9.52
N ARG A 185 -40.91 -5.50 10.48
CA ARG A 185 -39.60 -4.82 10.41
C ARG A 185 -38.46 -5.80 10.08
N ARG A 186 -38.49 -7.00 10.65
CA ARG A 186 -37.51 -8.06 10.40
C ARG A 186 -37.48 -8.49 8.93
N THR A 187 -38.65 -8.70 8.31
CA THR A 187 -38.74 -9.07 6.89
C THR A 187 -38.21 -7.95 6.01
N ARG A 188 -38.53 -6.69 6.33
CA ARG A 188 -38.03 -5.54 5.59
C ARG A 188 -36.51 -5.42 5.64
N TRP A 189 -35.89 -5.60 6.81
CA TRP A 189 -34.43 -5.61 6.94
C TRP A 189 -33.77 -6.76 6.19
N LEU A 190 -34.39 -7.95 6.21
CA LEU A 190 -33.90 -9.09 5.43
C LEU A 190 -33.94 -8.80 3.92
N ASP A 191 -35.05 -8.25 3.43
CA ASP A 191 -35.19 -7.87 2.01
C ASP A 191 -34.16 -6.80 1.62
N LEU A 192 -33.94 -5.80 2.49
CA LEU A 192 -32.94 -4.77 2.28
C LEU A 192 -31.50 -5.32 2.30
N HIS A 193 -31.19 -6.21 3.24
CA HIS A 193 -29.89 -6.87 3.31
C HIS A 193 -29.62 -7.72 2.06
N ASN A 194 -30.62 -8.47 1.60
CA ASN A 194 -30.51 -9.25 0.36
C ASN A 194 -30.33 -8.35 -0.87
N LEU A 195 -31.05 -7.22 -0.94
CA LEU A 195 -30.94 -6.26 -2.03
C LEU A 195 -29.58 -5.58 -2.07
N ILE A 196 -29.13 -5.00 -0.95
CA ILE A 196 -27.81 -4.36 -0.85
C ILE A 196 -26.74 -5.40 -1.15
N GLY A 197 -26.82 -6.57 -0.52
CA GLY A 197 -25.83 -7.64 -0.68
C GLY A 197 -25.68 -8.13 -2.11
N VAL A 198 -26.78 -8.28 -2.88
CA VAL A 198 -26.69 -8.69 -4.29
C VAL A 198 -26.20 -7.57 -5.20
N VAL A 199 -26.59 -6.32 -4.94
CA VAL A 199 -26.16 -5.15 -5.72
C VAL A 199 -24.67 -4.89 -5.53
N THR A 200 -24.17 -5.03 -4.30
CA THR A 200 -22.75 -4.82 -3.99
C THR A 200 -21.94 -6.11 -4.08
N LEU A 201 -22.49 -7.23 -4.54
CA LEU A 201 -21.88 -8.55 -4.42
C LEU A 201 -20.46 -8.61 -5.01
N THR A 202 -20.33 -8.24 -6.28
CA THR A 202 -19.06 -8.29 -7.00
C THR A 202 -18.05 -7.34 -6.39
N TRP A 203 -18.47 -6.11 -6.10
CA TRP A 203 -17.61 -5.10 -5.48
C TRP A 203 -17.11 -5.54 -4.10
N ALA A 204 -18.02 -6.02 -3.23
CA ALA A 204 -17.68 -6.49 -1.89
C ALA A 204 -16.76 -7.72 -1.92
N LEU A 205 -16.93 -8.60 -2.91
CA LEU A 205 -16.04 -9.75 -3.10
C LEU A 205 -14.65 -9.31 -3.50
N VAL A 206 -14.53 -8.39 -4.47
CA VAL A 206 -13.23 -7.83 -4.89
C VAL A 206 -12.55 -7.16 -3.71
N VAL A 207 -13.23 -6.23 -3.03
CA VAL A 207 -12.69 -5.52 -1.84
C VAL A 207 -12.31 -6.48 -0.72
N GLY A 208 -13.12 -7.52 -0.47
CA GLY A 208 -12.82 -8.54 0.54
C GLY A 208 -11.57 -9.35 0.20
N VAL A 209 -11.44 -9.80 -1.05
CA VAL A 209 -10.28 -10.57 -1.50
C VAL A 209 -9.02 -9.69 -1.53
N THR A 210 -9.10 -8.49 -2.09
CA THR A 210 -7.96 -7.57 -2.13
C THR A 210 -7.55 -7.15 -0.73
N GLY A 211 -8.50 -6.91 0.18
CA GLY A 211 -8.21 -6.61 1.58
C GLY A 211 -7.44 -7.72 2.29
N VAL A 212 -7.78 -9.00 2.04
CA VAL A 212 -7.01 -10.15 2.56
C VAL A 212 -5.59 -10.15 2.01
N ILE A 213 -5.42 -9.88 0.71
CA ILE A 213 -4.10 -9.81 0.07
C ILE A 213 -3.27 -8.67 0.68
N SER A 214 -3.86 -7.49 0.84
CA SER A 214 -3.21 -6.31 1.44
C SER A 214 -2.80 -6.57 2.89
N ALA A 215 -3.65 -7.22 3.70
CA ALA A 215 -3.32 -7.58 5.07
C ALA A 215 -2.17 -8.61 5.15
N CYS A 216 -2.00 -9.44 4.11
CA CYS A 216 -0.89 -10.38 3.99
C CYS A 216 0.37 -9.80 3.33
N ALA A 217 0.42 -8.49 3.04
CA ALA A 217 1.50 -7.87 2.27
C ALA A 217 2.90 -8.16 2.85
N ASP A 218 3.08 -8.11 4.18
CA ASP A 218 4.37 -8.39 4.81
C ASP A 218 4.85 -9.82 4.51
N LEU A 219 3.95 -10.81 4.52
CA LEU A 219 4.27 -12.20 4.21
C LEU A 219 4.58 -12.37 2.72
N LEU A 220 3.83 -11.70 1.85
CA LEU A 220 4.06 -11.72 0.41
C LEU A 220 5.41 -11.09 0.05
N ILE A 221 5.73 -9.94 0.65
CA ILE A 221 7.03 -9.27 0.51
C ILE A 221 8.14 -10.19 1.05
N ALA A 222 7.97 -10.80 2.23
CA ALA A 222 8.96 -11.73 2.77
C ALA A 222 9.17 -12.95 1.85
N SER A 223 8.10 -13.51 1.27
CA SER A 223 8.18 -14.60 0.29
C SER A 223 8.94 -14.17 -0.97
N TRP A 224 8.64 -12.99 -1.51
CA TRP A 224 9.36 -12.44 -2.67
C TRP A 224 10.84 -12.19 -2.36
N ARG A 225 11.15 -11.63 -1.18
CA ARG A 225 12.53 -11.40 -0.74
C ARG A 225 13.34 -12.69 -0.67
N ASN A 226 12.74 -13.75 -0.11
CA ASN A 226 13.40 -15.03 0.10
C ASN A 226 13.57 -15.87 -1.18
N ASP A 227 12.91 -15.50 -2.28
CA ASP A 227 12.93 -16.26 -3.53
C ASP A 227 13.52 -15.42 -4.67
N ALA A 228 12.75 -14.46 -5.20
CA ALA A 228 13.14 -13.65 -6.35
C ALA A 228 14.33 -12.72 -6.04
N LEU A 229 14.25 -11.93 -4.95
CA LEU A 229 15.35 -11.02 -4.60
C LEU A 229 16.61 -11.81 -4.22
N ALA A 230 16.46 -12.87 -3.43
CA ALA A 230 17.57 -13.75 -3.04
C ALA A 230 18.30 -14.33 -4.27
N THR A 231 17.56 -14.70 -5.32
CA THR A 231 18.14 -15.18 -6.59
C THR A 231 18.92 -14.08 -7.30
N MET A 232 18.39 -12.85 -7.34
CA MET A 232 19.05 -11.71 -8.00
C MET A 232 20.34 -11.30 -7.31
N ILE A 233 20.39 -11.41 -5.99
CA ILE A 233 21.55 -11.00 -5.18
C ILE A 233 22.45 -12.16 -4.77
N ALA A 234 22.23 -13.36 -5.31
CA ALA A 234 23.03 -14.54 -5.00
C ALA A 234 24.56 -14.32 -5.10
N PRO A 235 25.08 -13.55 -6.09
CA PRO A 235 26.52 -13.24 -6.16
C PRO A 235 27.05 -12.40 -4.99
N TYR A 236 26.17 -11.68 -4.28
CA TYR A 236 26.48 -10.74 -3.20
C TYR A 236 26.22 -11.32 -1.81
N LYS A 237 25.81 -12.58 -1.70
CA LYS A 237 25.43 -13.21 -0.42
C LYS A 237 26.52 -13.13 0.65
N ASP A 238 27.78 -13.30 0.24
CA ASP A 238 28.95 -13.31 1.12
C ASP A 238 29.82 -12.05 0.95
N ALA A 239 29.29 -11.00 0.30
CA ALA A 239 30.02 -9.76 0.11
C ALA A 239 30.20 -9.04 1.47
N PRO A 240 31.35 -8.38 1.71
CA PRO A 240 31.56 -7.61 2.93
C PRO A 240 30.62 -6.40 2.96
N PRO A 241 30.11 -5.96 4.12
CA PRO A 241 29.20 -4.83 4.21
C PRO A 241 29.72 -3.58 3.49
N LEU A 242 28.83 -2.83 2.84
CA LEU A 242 29.20 -1.56 2.22
C LEU A 242 29.74 -0.59 3.26
N THR A 243 30.97 -0.12 3.03
CA THR A 243 31.60 0.92 3.85
C THR A 243 31.37 2.31 3.29
N GLN A 244 31.19 2.43 1.97
CA GLN A 244 30.90 3.67 1.26
C GLN A 244 29.98 3.39 0.08
N ARG A 245 29.08 4.33 -0.21
CA ARG A 245 28.20 4.32 -1.38
C ARG A 245 28.72 5.30 -2.43
N ALA A 246 28.58 4.97 -3.69
CA ALA A 246 28.75 5.91 -4.78
C ALA A 246 27.64 6.97 -4.73
N PRO A 247 27.91 8.22 -5.13
CA PRO A 247 26.89 9.27 -5.19
C PRO A 247 25.72 8.84 -6.07
N ALA A 248 24.50 9.01 -5.57
CA ALA A 248 23.27 8.63 -6.30
C ALA A 248 22.91 9.58 -7.46
N THR A 249 23.81 10.51 -7.83
CA THR A 249 23.58 11.59 -8.80
C THR A 249 23.04 11.11 -10.15
N ARG A 250 23.54 9.97 -10.66
CA ARG A 250 23.11 9.41 -11.95
C ARG A 250 22.17 8.21 -11.83
N LEU A 251 21.65 7.95 -10.63
CA LEU A 251 20.90 6.71 -10.37
C LEU A 251 19.64 6.60 -11.23
N LEU A 252 18.88 7.71 -11.32
CA LEU A 252 17.68 7.79 -12.17
C LEU A 252 18.01 7.60 -13.65
N GLU A 253 19.02 8.32 -14.16
CA GLU A 253 19.48 8.20 -15.54
C GLU A 253 19.86 6.76 -15.90
N ILE A 254 20.58 6.07 -15.01
CA ILE A 254 21.01 4.68 -15.19
C ILE A 254 19.79 3.74 -15.22
N ALA A 255 18.85 3.93 -14.30
CA ALA A 255 17.64 3.10 -14.24
C ALA A 255 16.75 3.28 -15.48
N GLU A 256 16.49 4.53 -15.89
CA GLU A 256 15.69 4.83 -17.08
C GLU A 256 16.36 4.37 -18.38
N SER A 257 17.70 4.43 -18.44
CA SER A 257 18.45 3.86 -19.57
C SER A 257 18.35 2.33 -19.63
N ALA A 258 18.23 1.66 -18.48
CA ALA A 258 18.09 0.21 -18.39
C ALA A 258 16.68 -0.28 -18.78
N ALA A 259 15.65 0.56 -18.62
CA ALA A 259 14.28 0.27 -19.04
C ALA A 259 13.63 1.49 -19.76
N PRO A 260 13.92 1.67 -21.07
CA PRO A 260 13.41 2.80 -21.83
C PRO A 260 11.88 2.88 -21.86
N GLY A 261 11.34 4.10 -21.73
CA GLY A 261 9.88 4.34 -21.74
C GLY A 261 9.18 4.08 -20.41
N MET A 262 9.96 3.96 -19.33
CA MET A 262 9.48 3.91 -17.95
C MET A 262 10.06 5.09 -17.16
N GLN A 263 9.38 5.45 -16.07
CA GLN A 263 9.80 6.51 -15.15
C GLN A 263 9.91 5.95 -13.73
N ALA A 264 10.78 6.55 -12.91
CA ALA A 264 10.90 6.16 -11.51
C ALA A 264 9.62 6.49 -10.72
N ASP A 265 9.20 5.54 -9.90
CA ASP A 265 8.06 5.69 -8.98
C ASP A 265 8.56 5.68 -7.54
N PHE A 266 9.50 4.77 -7.24
CA PHE A 266 10.01 4.54 -5.90
C PHE A 266 11.45 4.04 -5.94
N ILE A 267 12.29 4.52 -5.02
CA ILE A 267 13.67 4.05 -4.84
C ILE A 267 13.82 3.54 -3.42
N ALA A 268 14.40 2.36 -3.29
CA ALA A 268 14.81 1.77 -2.04
C ALA A 268 16.34 1.75 -1.92
N PHE A 269 16.84 2.31 -0.83
CA PHE A 269 18.27 2.39 -0.54
C PHE A 269 18.81 1.03 -0.04
N PRO A 270 20.14 0.83 -0.07
CA PRO A 270 20.75 -0.40 0.42
C PRO A 270 20.35 -0.72 1.87
N GLY A 271 20.11 -2.00 2.15
CA GLY A 271 19.75 -2.53 3.47
C GLY A 271 18.26 -2.45 3.83
N THR A 272 17.43 -1.88 2.96
CA THR A 272 15.98 -1.79 3.18
C THR A 272 15.23 -3.08 2.82
N ARG A 273 13.94 -3.16 3.16
CA ARG A 273 13.12 -4.36 2.87
C ARG A 273 12.92 -4.64 1.37
N PHE A 274 13.14 -3.65 0.52
CA PHE A 274 12.95 -3.76 -0.93
C PHE A 274 14.27 -3.82 -1.71
N SER A 275 15.41 -3.82 -1.02
CA SER A 275 16.74 -3.93 -1.62
C SER A 275 17.61 -4.91 -0.83
N SER A 276 18.84 -5.14 -1.29
CA SER A 276 19.88 -5.78 -0.48
C SER A 276 20.81 -4.76 0.14
N GLU A 277 21.72 -5.21 1.01
CA GLU A 277 22.80 -4.42 1.60
C GLU A 277 23.72 -3.74 0.57
N HIS A 278 23.65 -4.14 -0.71
CA HIS A 278 24.58 -3.73 -1.76
C HIS A 278 23.96 -2.92 -2.89
N HIS A 279 22.65 -2.76 -2.95
CA HIS A 279 21.98 -2.22 -4.12
C HIS A 279 21.09 -1.02 -3.79
N TYR A 280 21.03 -0.11 -4.74
CA TYR A 280 19.83 0.70 -4.94
C TYR A 280 18.83 -0.11 -5.74
N ALA A 281 17.61 -0.24 -5.23
CA ALA A 281 16.51 -0.83 -5.98
C ALA A 281 15.60 0.29 -6.49
N VAL A 282 15.63 0.53 -7.80
CA VAL A 282 14.80 1.55 -8.45
C VAL A 282 13.60 0.86 -9.08
N PHE A 283 12.40 1.18 -8.61
CA PHE A 283 11.15 0.64 -9.14
C PHE A 283 10.60 1.61 -10.19
N LEU A 284 10.59 1.16 -11.44
CA LEU A 284 10.12 1.93 -12.58
C LEU A 284 8.68 1.54 -12.94
N LYS A 285 7.84 2.52 -13.30
CA LYS A 285 6.49 2.33 -13.84
C LYS A 285 6.45 2.74 -15.30
N GLY A 286 5.61 2.09 -16.12
CA GLY A 286 5.56 2.39 -17.55
C GLY A 286 4.62 3.56 -17.87
N ASN A 287 4.93 4.31 -18.93
CA ASN A 287 4.30 5.60 -19.24
C ASN A 287 2.93 5.51 -19.95
N THR A 288 2.25 4.36 -19.85
CA THR A 288 0.93 4.14 -20.45
C THR A 288 -0.06 3.68 -19.39
N HIS A 289 -1.36 3.91 -19.61
CA HIS A 289 -2.41 3.45 -18.69
C HIS A 289 -2.36 1.94 -18.38
N LEU A 290 -1.88 1.10 -19.31
CA LEU A 290 -1.76 -0.34 -19.11
C LEU A 290 -0.54 -0.73 -18.27
N THR A 291 0.48 0.13 -18.21
CA THR A 291 1.78 -0.17 -17.58
C THR A 291 2.08 0.70 -16.37
N ALA A 292 1.26 1.71 -16.08
CA ALA A 292 1.45 2.67 -15.00
C ALA A 292 1.43 2.04 -13.61
N HIS A 293 0.80 0.87 -13.46
CA HIS A 293 0.74 0.12 -12.20
C HIS A 293 1.61 -1.15 -12.21
N LEU A 294 2.49 -1.31 -13.20
CA LEU A 294 3.39 -2.45 -13.32
C LEU A 294 4.81 -2.03 -12.97
N ALA A 295 5.22 -2.29 -11.73
CA ALA A 295 6.55 -1.97 -11.25
C ALA A 295 7.60 -2.91 -11.86
N THR A 296 8.71 -2.33 -12.35
CA THR A 296 9.86 -3.03 -12.93
C THR A 296 11.08 -2.66 -12.11
N PRO A 297 11.55 -3.54 -11.20
CA PRO A 297 12.71 -3.25 -10.37
C PRO A 297 14.01 -3.38 -11.16
N VAL A 298 14.85 -2.36 -11.03
CA VAL A 298 16.23 -2.30 -11.52
C VAL A 298 17.14 -2.24 -10.31
N LEU A 299 18.02 -3.25 -10.17
CA LEU A 299 19.04 -3.30 -9.13
C LEU A 299 20.33 -2.70 -9.65
N ILE A 300 20.83 -1.70 -8.93
CA ILE A 300 22.05 -0.97 -9.26
C ILE A 300 23.01 -1.09 -8.09
N ASP A 301 24.21 -1.61 -8.34
CA ASP A 301 25.26 -1.78 -7.34
C ASP A 301 25.63 -0.42 -6.73
N ALA A 302 25.52 -0.30 -5.41
CA ALA A 302 25.65 0.97 -4.73
C ALA A 302 27.09 1.46 -4.59
N GLN A 303 28.10 0.70 -5.02
CA GLN A 303 29.51 1.12 -5.03
C GLN A 303 29.98 1.49 -6.44
N THR A 304 29.53 0.77 -7.46
CA THR A 304 30.00 0.89 -8.85
C THR A 304 28.99 1.57 -9.77
N LEU A 305 27.73 1.71 -9.34
CA LEU A 305 26.59 2.16 -10.14
C LEU A 305 26.35 1.31 -11.40
N GLN A 306 26.81 0.06 -11.41
CA GLN A 306 26.50 -0.87 -12.50
C GLN A 306 25.14 -1.52 -12.26
N VAL A 307 24.35 -1.65 -13.33
CA VAL A 307 23.09 -2.41 -13.29
C VAL A 307 23.44 -3.89 -13.15
N THR A 308 23.00 -4.51 -12.06
CA THR A 308 23.29 -5.91 -11.75
C THR A 308 22.14 -6.82 -12.13
N ALA A 309 20.90 -6.31 -12.06
CA ALA A 309 19.71 -7.03 -12.51
C ALA A 309 18.62 -6.07 -12.98
N VAL A 310 17.91 -6.47 -14.03
CA VAL A 310 16.63 -5.89 -14.44
C VAL A 310 15.62 -7.02 -14.42
N VAL A 311 14.54 -6.86 -13.67
CA VAL A 311 13.51 -7.89 -13.61
C VAL A 311 12.52 -7.62 -14.71
N GLU A 312 12.73 -8.29 -15.85
CA GLU A 312 11.75 -8.26 -16.93
C GLU A 312 10.44 -8.89 -16.47
N ARG A 313 9.34 -8.29 -16.92
CA ARG A 313 7.99 -8.77 -16.65
C ARG A 313 7.79 -10.11 -17.38
N PRO A 314 7.13 -11.10 -16.77
CA PRO A 314 6.65 -12.28 -17.51
C PRO A 314 5.61 -11.91 -18.57
#